data_AF-A0A4V1Z002-F1
#
_entry.id   AF-A0A4V1Z002-F1
#
_cell.length_a   1.000
_cell.length_b   1.000
_cell.length_c   1.000
_cell.angle_alpha   90.00
_cell.angle_beta   90.00
_cell.angle_gamma   90.00
#
_symmetry.space_group_name_H-M   'P 1'
#
loop_
_entity.id
_entity.type
_entity.pdbx_description
1 polymer ?
#
loop_
_entity_poly.entity_id
_entity_poly.type
_entity_poly.pdbx_seq_one_letter_code
_entity_poly.pdbx_strand_id
1 'polypeptide(L)'
;MPSKNEALITVITMALFLLLTGVFIGLRSEHFLMVALYLVLFFAGLPTRKLALALLPFAIFGISYDWMRICPNYEVNPIDVAGLYNLEKSLFGVMDNGILITPCEYFAAHNWPVADVFAGIFYLCWVPVPILFGLCLYFKKQRKTYLRFALVFLLVNLIGFAGYYIHPAAPPWYAINYGFEPILNTPGNVAGLGRFDAFFGVTIFDSIYGRNANVFAAVPSLHAAYMVVALVYAIIGKCRWYVITLFAVIMLGIWGTAVYSCHHYIIDVLLGISCALLGWLVFEYGLMKIPVFNRFFDRYYKYIK
;
A
#
# COMPACT_ATOMS: atom_id res chain seq x y z
N MET A 1 -11.51 20.89 -24.50
CA MET A 1 -11.79 21.39 -23.13
C MET A 1 -12.82 20.49 -22.45
N PRO A 2 -12.88 20.43 -21.10
CA PRO A 2 -14.01 19.82 -20.39
C PRO A 2 -15.27 20.67 -20.57
N SER A 3 -16.45 20.09 -20.36
CA SER A 3 -17.68 20.88 -20.26
C SER A 3 -17.61 21.84 -19.07
N LYS A 4 -18.39 22.94 -19.11
CA LYS A 4 -18.45 23.90 -18.00
C LYS A 4 -18.80 23.22 -16.67
N ASN A 5 -19.71 22.25 -16.70
CA ASN A 5 -20.12 21.50 -15.51
C ASN A 5 -19.00 20.59 -14.99
N GLU A 6 -18.32 19.85 -15.86
CA GLU A 6 -17.17 19.02 -15.46
C GLU A 6 -16.03 19.86 -14.87
N ALA A 7 -15.76 21.03 -15.47
CA ALA A 7 -14.75 21.97 -14.97
C ALA A 7 -15.13 22.48 -13.56
N LEU A 8 -16.37 22.93 -13.39
CA LEU A 8 -16.87 23.45 -12.12
C LEU A 8 -16.83 22.39 -11.02
N ILE A 9 -17.35 21.19 -11.30
CA ILE A 9 -17.33 20.07 -10.35
C ILE A 9 -15.89 19.75 -9.94
N THR A 10 -14.97 19.66 -10.91
CA THR A 10 -13.57 19.34 -10.63
C THR A 10 -12.91 20.37 -9.72
N VAL A 11 -13.07 21.66 -10.02
CA VAL A 11 -12.48 22.75 -9.22
C VAL A 11 -13.08 22.76 -7.81
N ILE A 12 -14.40 22.61 -7.68
CA ILE A 12 -15.08 22.54 -6.37
C ILE A 12 -14.57 21.34 -5.58
N THR A 13 -14.48 20.14 -6.18
CA THR A 13 -13.99 18.94 -5.49
C THR A 13 -12.55 19.12 -5.01
N MET A 14 -11.67 19.72 -5.83
CA MET A 14 -10.28 19.98 -5.40
C MET A 14 -10.20 21.02 -4.27
N ALA A 15 -11.03 22.07 -4.33
CA ALA A 15 -11.11 23.08 -3.27
C ALA A 15 -11.65 22.49 -1.96
N LEU A 16 -12.70 21.67 -2.04
CA LEU A 16 -13.25 20.94 -0.89
C LEU A 16 -12.23 19.97 -0.30
N PHE A 17 -11.49 19.24 -1.14
CA PHE A 17 -10.42 18.36 -0.67
C PHE A 17 -9.36 19.11 0.14
N LEU A 18 -8.86 20.25 -0.38
CA LEU A 18 -7.88 21.08 0.34
C LEU A 18 -8.48 21.68 1.62
N LEU A 19 -9.73 22.15 1.57
CA LEU A 19 -10.40 22.71 2.73
C LEU A 19 -10.54 21.67 3.86
N LEU A 20 -11.09 20.50 3.54
CA LEU A 20 -11.30 19.42 4.52
C LEU A 20 -9.96 18.92 5.07
N THR A 21 -8.96 18.72 4.20
CA THR A 21 -7.62 18.31 4.65
C THR A 21 -6.98 19.37 5.53
N GLY A 22 -7.12 20.65 5.20
CA GLY A 22 -6.58 21.75 6.01
C GLY A 22 -7.24 21.90 7.37
N VAL A 23 -8.56 21.66 7.45
CA VAL A 23 -9.31 21.75 8.72
C VAL A 23 -9.02 20.56 9.64
N PHE A 24 -8.98 19.33 9.12
CA PHE A 24 -8.95 18.12 9.95
C PHE A 24 -7.55 17.51 10.15
N ILE A 25 -6.59 17.79 9.26
CA ILE A 25 -5.28 17.12 9.25
C ILE A 25 -4.12 18.12 9.22
N GLY A 26 -4.31 19.25 8.53
CA GLY A 26 -3.27 20.20 8.21
C GLY A 26 -2.70 19.99 6.80
N LEU A 27 -2.46 21.08 6.09
CA LEU A 27 -1.96 21.05 4.72
C LEU A 27 -0.44 20.85 4.66
N ARG A 28 -0.01 20.02 3.72
CA ARG A 28 1.39 19.80 3.38
C ARG A 28 1.63 19.97 1.89
N SER A 29 2.89 20.09 1.50
CA SER A 29 3.30 20.32 0.11
C SER A 29 2.76 19.27 -0.87
N GLU A 30 2.60 18.02 -0.42
CA GLU A 30 2.14 16.89 -1.21
C GLU A 30 0.66 17.05 -1.60
N HIS A 31 -0.16 17.68 -0.75
CA HIS A 31 -1.58 17.92 -1.05
C HIS A 31 -1.73 18.93 -2.19
N PHE A 32 -0.96 20.01 -2.14
CA PHE A 32 -0.93 21.00 -3.22
C PHE A 32 -0.38 20.41 -4.51
N LEU A 33 0.69 19.62 -4.43
CA LEU A 33 1.27 18.94 -5.59
C LEU A 33 0.26 17.99 -6.25
N MET A 34 -0.46 17.20 -5.46
CA MET A 34 -1.48 16.28 -5.95
C MET A 34 -2.63 17.02 -6.66
N VAL A 35 -3.14 18.10 -6.06
CA VAL A 35 -4.20 18.93 -6.67
C VAL A 35 -3.70 19.61 -7.94
N ALA A 36 -2.51 20.21 -7.91
CA ALA A 36 -1.91 20.86 -9.07
C ALA A 36 -1.72 19.86 -10.22
N LEU A 37 -1.14 18.69 -9.94
CA LEU A 37 -0.94 17.63 -10.94
C LEU A 37 -2.28 17.16 -11.52
N TYR A 38 -3.29 16.93 -10.67
CA TYR A 38 -4.61 16.51 -11.13
C TYR A 38 -5.26 17.56 -12.04
N LEU A 39 -5.24 18.84 -11.63
CA LEU A 39 -5.79 19.95 -12.43
C LEU A 39 -5.06 20.11 -13.75
N VAL A 40 -3.72 20.09 -13.76
CA VAL A 40 -2.91 20.15 -14.98
C VAL A 40 -3.30 19.01 -15.93
N LEU A 41 -3.34 17.78 -15.44
CA LEU A 41 -3.74 16.63 -16.26
C LEU A 41 -5.18 16.77 -16.78
N PHE A 42 -6.11 17.21 -15.95
CA PHE A 42 -7.53 17.30 -16.31
C PHE A 42 -7.83 18.38 -17.37
N PHE A 43 -7.16 19.53 -17.28
CA PHE A 43 -7.41 20.69 -18.14
C PHE A 43 -6.51 20.77 -19.38
N ALA A 44 -5.32 20.16 -19.38
CA ALA A 44 -4.37 20.27 -20.51
C ALA A 44 -4.91 19.74 -21.85
N GLY A 45 -5.65 18.63 -21.83
CA GLY A 45 -6.13 18.02 -23.06
C GLY A 45 -7.02 16.81 -22.85
N LEU A 46 -7.62 16.28 -23.92
CA LEU A 46 -8.44 15.08 -23.85
C LEU A 46 -7.63 13.83 -23.41
N PRO A 47 -6.41 13.57 -23.94
CA PRO A 47 -5.63 12.41 -23.52
C PRO A 47 -5.22 12.46 -22.04
N THR A 48 -4.79 13.63 -21.57
CA THR A 48 -4.36 13.83 -20.17
C THR A 48 -5.56 13.80 -19.22
N ARG A 49 -6.74 14.28 -19.63
CA ARG A 49 -7.97 14.15 -18.83
C ARG A 49 -8.36 12.68 -18.62
N LYS A 50 -8.31 11.88 -19.68
CA LYS A 50 -8.56 10.43 -19.58
C LYS A 50 -7.55 9.78 -18.65
N LEU A 51 -6.30 10.25 -18.62
CA LEU A 51 -5.27 9.77 -17.69
C LEU A 51 -5.58 10.22 -16.25
N ALA A 52 -5.97 11.48 -16.03
CA ALA A 52 -6.37 11.98 -14.71
C ALA A 52 -7.48 11.12 -14.11
N LEU A 53 -8.53 10.84 -14.89
CA LEU A 53 -9.61 9.97 -14.46
C LEU A 53 -9.18 8.52 -14.33
N ALA A 54 -8.27 8.02 -15.17
CA ALA A 54 -7.72 6.69 -15.01
C ALA A 54 -6.96 6.53 -13.69
N LEU A 55 -6.29 7.59 -13.20
CA LEU A 55 -5.50 7.59 -11.97
C LEU A 55 -6.35 7.78 -10.69
N LEU A 56 -7.65 8.08 -10.81
CA LEU A 56 -8.53 8.29 -9.65
C LEU A 56 -8.47 7.18 -8.60
N PRO A 57 -8.46 5.87 -8.93
CA PRO A 57 -8.41 4.84 -7.91
C PRO A 57 -7.15 4.92 -7.03
N PHE A 58 -5.99 5.28 -7.61
CA PHE A 58 -4.75 5.48 -6.86
C PHE A 58 -4.79 6.77 -6.03
N ALA A 59 -5.37 7.85 -6.57
CA ALA A 59 -5.54 9.10 -5.83
C ALA A 59 -6.48 8.91 -4.63
N ILE A 60 -7.61 8.22 -4.81
CA ILE A 60 -8.54 7.89 -3.72
C ILE A 60 -7.83 7.05 -2.66
N PHE A 61 -7.06 6.03 -3.06
CA PHE A 61 -6.24 5.27 -2.13
C PHE A 61 -5.32 6.17 -1.28
N GLY A 62 -4.53 7.04 -1.93
CA GLY A 62 -3.57 7.90 -1.22
C GLY A 62 -4.26 8.89 -0.28
N ILE A 63 -5.38 9.47 -0.71
CA ILE A 63 -6.20 10.36 0.12
C ILE A 63 -6.80 9.60 1.31
N SER A 64 -7.41 8.44 1.08
CA SER A 64 -8.01 7.62 2.13
C SER A 64 -6.98 7.21 3.18
N TYR A 65 -5.78 6.82 2.77
CA TYR A 65 -4.70 6.48 3.70
C TYR A 65 -4.27 7.69 4.54
N ASP A 66 -4.07 8.85 3.91
CA ASP A 66 -3.68 10.05 4.65
C ASP A 66 -4.77 10.53 5.62
N TRP A 67 -6.04 10.37 5.23
CA TRP A 67 -7.20 10.74 6.05
C TRP A 67 -7.45 9.79 7.23
N MET A 68 -6.77 8.63 7.31
CA MET A 68 -6.78 7.82 8.53
C MET A 68 -6.24 8.57 9.75
N ARG A 69 -5.46 9.65 9.55
CA ARG A 69 -4.99 10.54 10.64
C ARG A 69 -6.13 11.23 11.40
N ILE A 70 -7.31 11.37 10.78
CA ILE A 70 -8.48 12.02 11.41
C ILE A 70 -8.99 11.19 12.59
N CYS A 71 -8.98 9.87 12.46
CA CYS A 71 -9.41 8.94 13.50
C CYS A 71 -8.39 7.82 13.59
N PRO A 72 -7.40 7.94 14.49
CA PRO A 72 -6.42 6.88 14.72
C PRO A 72 -7.11 5.57 15.12
N ASN A 73 -6.62 4.45 14.62
CA ASN A 73 -7.28 3.16 14.82
C ASN A 73 -7.37 2.68 16.28
N TYR A 74 -6.43 3.12 17.12
CA TYR A 74 -6.43 2.84 18.55
C TYR A 74 -7.56 3.54 19.33
N GLU A 75 -8.24 4.52 18.71
CA GLU A 75 -9.46 5.11 19.28
C GLU A 75 -10.70 4.23 19.03
N VAL A 76 -10.62 3.27 18.11
CA VAL A 76 -11.73 2.38 17.75
C VAL A 76 -11.62 1.02 18.44
N ASN A 77 -10.42 0.43 18.46
CA ASN A 77 -10.15 -0.85 19.12
C ASN A 77 -8.80 -0.83 19.85
N PRO A 78 -8.59 -1.68 20.87
CA PRO A 78 -7.31 -1.81 21.55
C PRO A 78 -6.19 -2.27 20.61
N ILE A 79 -4.96 -1.82 20.88
CA ILE A 79 -3.77 -2.22 20.13
C ILE A 79 -3.32 -3.60 20.60
N ASP A 80 -3.21 -4.54 19.66
CA ASP A 80 -2.54 -5.81 19.89
C ASP A 80 -1.03 -5.68 19.63
N VAL A 81 -0.24 -5.85 20.70
CA VAL A 81 1.22 -5.93 20.62
C VAL A 81 1.66 -7.35 21.00
N ALA A 82 1.26 -7.81 22.20
CA ALA A 82 1.70 -9.08 22.75
C ALA A 82 1.02 -10.29 22.10
N GLY A 83 -0.27 -10.20 21.75
CA GLY A 83 -1.02 -11.32 21.17
C GLY A 83 -0.43 -11.72 19.83
N LEU A 84 -0.28 -10.77 18.92
CA LEU A 84 0.33 -10.99 17.62
C LEU A 84 1.79 -11.46 17.71
N TYR A 85 2.61 -10.83 18.57
CA TYR A 85 4.00 -11.25 18.80
C TYR A 85 4.08 -12.71 19.27
N ASN A 86 3.28 -13.08 20.28
CA ASN A 86 3.31 -14.44 20.83
C ASN A 86 2.79 -15.46 19.83
N LEU A 87 1.77 -15.11 19.04
CA LEU A 87 1.27 -15.96 17.97
C LEU A 87 2.34 -16.21 16.90
N GLU A 88 3.00 -15.15 16.41
CA GLU A 88 4.12 -15.27 15.46
C GLU A 88 5.21 -16.18 16.04
N LYS A 89 5.62 -15.91 17.28
CA LYS A 89 6.65 -16.67 17.98
C LYS A 89 6.30 -18.16 18.13
N SER A 90 5.03 -18.47 18.39
CA SER A 90 4.57 -19.86 18.51
C SER A 90 4.52 -20.61 17.18
N LEU A 91 4.16 -19.93 16.09
CA LEU A 91 3.97 -20.54 14.77
C LEU A 91 5.27 -20.60 13.96
N PHE A 92 6.08 -19.56 14.04
CA PHE A 92 7.25 -19.34 13.19
C PHE A 92 8.54 -19.08 13.99
N GLY A 93 8.51 -19.27 15.30
CA GLY A 93 9.66 -19.02 16.15
C GLY A 93 10.88 -19.84 15.73
N VAL A 94 12.05 -19.23 15.88
CA VAL A 94 13.35 -19.83 15.62
C VAL A 94 14.14 -19.91 16.91
N MET A 95 14.87 -20.99 17.10
CA MET A 95 15.74 -21.16 18.25
C MET A 95 17.04 -20.39 18.02
N ASP A 96 17.35 -19.45 18.90
CA ASP A 96 18.62 -18.76 18.93
C ASP A 96 19.24 -18.86 20.32
N ASN A 97 20.45 -19.43 20.40
CA ASN A 97 21.16 -19.65 21.67
C ASN A 97 20.32 -20.33 22.77
N GLY A 98 19.42 -21.23 22.40
CA GLY A 98 18.54 -21.95 23.34
C GLY A 98 17.27 -21.19 23.75
N ILE A 99 17.03 -20.00 23.21
CA ILE A 99 15.83 -19.20 23.43
C ILE A 99 15.00 -19.20 22.14
N LEU A 100 13.71 -19.49 22.25
CA LEU A 100 12.78 -19.30 21.13
C LEU A 100 12.56 -17.80 20.95
N ILE A 101 12.77 -17.29 19.74
CA ILE A 101 12.54 -15.88 19.35
C ILE A 101 11.78 -15.82 18.03
N THR A 102 11.21 -14.67 17.70
CA THR A 102 10.57 -14.44 16.39
C THR A 102 11.62 -14.37 15.27
N PRO A 103 11.25 -14.65 14.00
CA PRO A 103 12.14 -14.45 12.86
C PRO A 103 12.68 -13.02 12.76
N CYS A 104 11.86 -12.03 13.12
CA CYS A 104 12.27 -10.62 13.13
C CYS A 104 13.40 -10.36 14.14
N GLU A 105 13.25 -10.82 15.39
CA GLU A 105 14.32 -10.71 16.39
C GLU A 105 15.61 -11.42 15.95
N TYR A 106 15.49 -12.60 15.32
CA TYR A 106 16.64 -13.31 14.78
C TYR A 106 17.36 -12.49 13.70
N PHE A 107 16.65 -11.92 12.73
CA PHE A 107 17.28 -11.09 11.68
C PHE A 107 17.76 -9.73 12.18
N ALA A 108 17.16 -9.20 13.25
CA ALA A 108 17.69 -8.01 13.92
C ALA A 108 19.09 -8.29 14.50
N ALA A 109 19.28 -9.44 15.15
CA ALA A 109 20.57 -9.87 15.71
C ALA A 109 21.55 -10.36 14.62
N HIS A 110 21.04 -11.06 13.60
CA HIS A 110 21.82 -11.74 12.55
C HIS A 110 21.53 -11.16 11.17
N ASN A 111 21.92 -9.91 10.97
CA ASN A 111 21.83 -9.21 9.69
C ASN A 111 23.17 -9.26 8.93
N TRP A 112 23.13 -9.01 7.62
CA TRP A 112 24.34 -8.88 6.81
C TRP A 112 24.18 -7.79 5.74
N PRO A 113 25.26 -7.04 5.41
CA PRO A 113 25.17 -5.88 4.53
C PRO A 113 24.54 -6.16 3.16
N VAL A 114 24.81 -7.35 2.59
CA VAL A 114 24.24 -7.73 1.29
C VAL A 114 22.71 -7.88 1.38
N ALA A 115 22.15 -8.46 2.44
CA ALA A 115 20.71 -8.54 2.62
C ALA A 115 20.13 -7.18 2.97
N ASP A 116 20.85 -6.30 3.67
CA ASP A 116 20.37 -4.93 3.91
C ASP A 116 20.20 -4.16 2.59
N VAL A 117 21.15 -4.31 1.66
CA VAL A 117 21.05 -3.73 0.32
C VAL A 117 19.84 -4.30 -0.44
N PHE A 118 19.69 -5.64 -0.48
CA PHE A 118 18.53 -6.26 -1.14
C PHE A 118 17.21 -5.94 -0.45
N ALA A 119 17.21 -5.80 0.87
CA ALA A 119 16.05 -5.40 1.64
C ALA A 119 15.53 -4.06 1.16
N GLY A 120 16.42 -3.07 1.04
CA GLY A 120 16.01 -1.78 0.49
C GLY A 120 15.56 -1.86 -0.97
N ILE A 121 16.26 -2.58 -1.85
CA ILE A 121 15.89 -2.70 -3.27
C ILE A 121 14.48 -3.29 -3.43
N PHE A 122 14.21 -4.43 -2.80
CA PHE A 122 12.89 -5.06 -2.89
C PHE A 122 11.82 -4.21 -2.21
N TYR A 123 12.11 -3.68 -1.03
CA TYR A 123 11.15 -2.89 -0.26
C TYR A 123 10.93 -1.48 -0.82
N LEU A 124 11.67 -1.04 -1.84
CA LEU A 124 11.30 0.14 -2.64
C LEU A 124 10.33 -0.20 -3.78
N CYS A 125 10.14 -1.48 -4.11
CA CYS A 125 9.34 -1.86 -5.27
C CYS A 125 7.83 -1.94 -5.00
N TRP A 126 7.38 -2.06 -3.74
CA TRP A 126 5.98 -2.42 -3.42
C TRP A 126 4.93 -1.43 -3.94
N VAL A 127 5.20 -0.12 -3.97
CA VAL A 127 4.31 0.88 -4.61
C VAL A 127 4.67 1.17 -6.06
N PRO A 128 5.94 1.54 -6.38
CA PRO A 128 6.26 2.03 -7.71
C PRO A 128 6.03 0.98 -8.80
N VAL A 129 6.37 -0.29 -8.55
CA VAL A 129 6.24 -1.34 -9.57
C VAL A 129 4.78 -1.62 -9.94
N PRO A 130 3.84 -1.80 -8.99
CA PRO A 130 2.41 -1.92 -9.32
C PRO A 130 1.83 -0.71 -10.03
N ILE A 131 2.19 0.51 -9.62
CA ILE A 131 1.71 1.74 -10.30
C ILE A 131 2.25 1.82 -11.73
N LEU A 132 3.55 1.59 -11.92
CA LEU A 132 4.18 1.56 -13.24
C LEU A 132 3.57 0.46 -14.12
N PHE A 133 3.28 -0.71 -13.55
CA PHE A 133 2.58 -1.78 -14.26
C PHE A 133 1.20 -1.33 -14.74
N GLY A 134 0.40 -0.70 -13.86
CA GLY A 134 -0.88 -0.11 -14.22
C GLY A 134 -0.73 0.91 -15.36
N LEU A 135 0.20 1.85 -15.23
CA LEU A 135 0.48 2.83 -16.29
C LEU A 135 0.91 2.15 -17.61
N CYS A 136 1.73 1.11 -17.57
CA CYS A 136 2.09 0.33 -18.75
C CYS A 136 0.86 -0.32 -19.40
N LEU A 137 -0.03 -0.95 -18.63
CA LEU A 137 -1.30 -1.49 -19.16
C LEU A 137 -2.15 -0.40 -19.79
N TYR A 138 -2.23 0.76 -19.12
CA TYR A 138 -2.90 1.94 -19.64
C TYR A 138 -2.30 2.28 -21.00
N PHE A 139 -1.03 2.68 -21.09
CA PHE A 139 -0.42 3.17 -22.33
C PHE A 139 -0.37 2.14 -23.46
N LYS A 140 -0.27 0.83 -23.15
CA LYS A 140 -0.41 -0.28 -24.12
C LYS A 140 -1.85 -0.51 -24.61
N LYS A 141 -2.78 0.39 -24.27
CA LYS A 141 -4.22 0.33 -24.63
C LYS A 141 -4.95 -0.88 -24.05
N GLN A 142 -4.38 -1.59 -23.08
CA GLN A 142 -5.06 -2.63 -22.30
C GLN A 142 -5.94 -2.02 -21.20
N ARG A 143 -6.75 -1.01 -21.58
CA ARG A 143 -7.49 -0.14 -20.66
C ARG A 143 -8.50 -0.90 -19.78
N LYS A 144 -9.04 -2.02 -20.28
CA LYS A 144 -9.97 -2.85 -19.53
C LYS A 144 -9.26 -3.58 -18.38
N THR A 145 -8.14 -4.22 -18.68
CA THR A 145 -7.28 -4.89 -17.68
C THR A 145 -6.73 -3.88 -16.68
N TYR A 146 -6.28 -2.72 -17.17
CA TYR A 146 -5.86 -1.60 -16.33
C TYR A 146 -6.95 -1.19 -15.32
N LEU A 147 -8.17 -0.95 -15.78
CA LEU A 147 -9.23 -0.45 -14.90
C LEU A 147 -9.63 -1.50 -13.85
N ARG A 148 -9.65 -2.79 -14.23
CA ARG A 148 -9.86 -3.88 -13.27
C ARG A 148 -8.74 -3.91 -12.23
N PHE A 149 -7.49 -3.86 -12.66
CA PHE A 149 -6.32 -3.79 -11.78
C PHE A 149 -6.41 -2.60 -10.81
N ALA A 150 -6.67 -1.39 -11.31
CA ALA A 150 -6.73 -0.18 -10.49
C ALA A 150 -7.88 -0.21 -9.47
N LEU A 151 -9.05 -0.74 -9.86
CA LEU A 151 -10.19 -0.86 -8.94
C LEU A 151 -10.01 -1.98 -7.91
N VAL A 152 -9.39 -3.12 -8.28
CA VAL A 152 -9.01 -4.15 -7.30
C VAL A 152 -7.94 -3.64 -6.36
N PHE A 153 -6.94 -2.92 -6.87
CA PHE A 153 -5.93 -2.28 -6.03
C PHE A 153 -6.60 -1.36 -4.99
N LEU A 154 -7.53 -0.49 -5.41
CA LEU A 154 -8.29 0.33 -4.48
C LEU A 154 -9.12 -0.51 -3.50
N LEU A 155 -9.83 -1.53 -3.96
CA LEU A 155 -10.67 -2.38 -3.09
C LEU A 155 -9.84 -3.10 -2.02
N VAL A 156 -8.71 -3.70 -2.40
CA VAL A 156 -7.78 -4.36 -1.47
C VAL A 156 -7.26 -3.40 -0.42
N ASN A 157 -6.96 -2.15 -0.81
CA ASN A 157 -6.60 -1.11 0.14
C ASN A 157 -7.73 -0.80 1.14
N LEU A 158 -8.96 -0.63 0.65
CA LEU A 158 -10.10 -0.36 1.52
C LEU A 158 -10.39 -1.52 2.49
N ILE A 159 -10.24 -2.77 2.04
CA ILE A 159 -10.35 -3.96 2.91
C ILE A 159 -9.21 -3.98 3.93
N GLY A 160 -7.98 -3.68 3.51
CA GLY A 160 -6.83 -3.58 4.41
C GLY A 160 -7.00 -2.50 5.47
N PHE A 161 -7.50 -1.32 5.08
CA PHE A 161 -7.80 -0.23 6.01
C PHE A 161 -8.87 -0.65 7.01
N ALA A 162 -9.92 -1.34 6.59
CA ALA A 162 -10.88 -1.91 7.53
C ALA A 162 -10.20 -2.88 8.51
N GLY A 163 -9.26 -3.71 8.03
CA GLY A 163 -8.41 -4.56 8.88
C GLY A 163 -7.65 -3.78 9.95
N TYR A 164 -7.05 -2.64 9.58
CA TYR A 164 -6.33 -1.76 10.52
C TYR A 164 -7.20 -1.23 11.66
N TYR A 165 -8.50 -1.08 11.45
CA TYR A 165 -9.44 -0.66 12.50
C TYR A 165 -10.06 -1.83 13.24
N ILE A 166 -10.26 -2.98 12.60
CA ILE A 166 -10.79 -4.19 13.25
C ILE A 166 -9.77 -4.78 14.21
N HIS A 167 -8.49 -4.78 13.82
CA HIS A 167 -7.40 -5.32 14.62
C HIS A 167 -6.18 -4.38 14.53
N PRO A 168 -6.19 -3.26 15.27
CA PRO A 168 -5.01 -2.41 15.42
C PRO A 168 -3.87 -3.24 16.00
N ALA A 169 -2.76 -3.32 15.27
CA ALA A 169 -1.66 -4.23 15.61
C ALA A 169 -0.30 -3.57 15.42
N ALA A 170 0.59 -3.79 16.38
CA ALA A 170 1.93 -3.24 16.34
C ALA A 170 2.88 -4.10 15.48
N PRO A 171 3.77 -3.46 14.69
CA PRO A 171 4.77 -4.16 13.89
C PRO A 171 5.92 -4.71 14.75
N PRO A 172 6.77 -5.61 14.20
CA PRO A 172 7.85 -6.26 14.96
C PRO A 172 8.85 -5.27 15.58
N TRP A 173 9.27 -4.25 14.84
CA TRP A 173 10.19 -3.24 15.35
C TRP A 173 9.65 -2.52 16.59
N TYR A 174 8.32 -2.39 16.72
CA TYR A 174 7.71 -1.74 17.87
C TYR A 174 7.93 -2.59 19.13
N ALA A 175 7.60 -3.88 19.06
CA ALA A 175 7.78 -4.81 20.18
C ALA A 175 9.26 -4.92 20.59
N ILE A 176 10.17 -4.93 19.62
CA ILE A 176 11.63 -4.98 19.86
C ILE A 176 12.12 -3.72 20.59
N ASN A 177 11.65 -2.53 20.21
CA ASN A 177 12.18 -1.27 20.72
C ASN A 177 11.47 -0.78 21.99
N TYR A 178 10.18 -1.07 22.15
CA TYR A 178 9.32 -0.48 23.18
C TYR A 178 8.66 -1.52 24.09
N GLY A 179 8.83 -2.82 23.81
CA GLY A 179 8.14 -3.88 24.52
C GLY A 179 6.65 -3.94 24.16
N PHE A 180 5.84 -4.46 25.09
CA PHE A 180 4.44 -4.80 24.82
C PHE A 180 3.44 -3.72 25.23
N GLU A 181 3.88 -2.68 25.92
CA GLU A 181 3.02 -1.58 26.33
C GLU A 181 2.79 -0.60 25.17
N PRO A 182 1.55 -0.29 24.79
CA PRO A 182 1.27 0.67 23.72
C PRO A 182 1.59 2.11 24.12
N ILE A 183 2.47 2.75 23.36
CA ILE A 183 2.87 4.15 23.50
C ILE A 183 2.20 4.90 22.36
N LEU A 184 1.16 5.65 22.71
CA LEU A 184 0.44 6.49 21.75
C LEU A 184 1.37 7.55 21.17
N ASN A 185 1.13 7.95 19.92
CA ASN A 185 1.95 8.92 19.17
C ASN A 185 3.42 8.50 18.98
N THR A 186 3.73 7.21 19.06
CA THR A 186 5.04 6.69 18.65
C THR A 186 5.34 7.15 17.21
N PRO A 187 6.50 7.77 16.95
CA PRO A 187 6.84 8.22 15.60
C PRO A 187 7.03 7.03 14.67
N GLY A 188 6.88 7.27 13.36
CA GLY A 188 7.20 6.26 12.35
C GLY A 188 8.67 5.83 12.45
N ASN A 189 8.93 4.55 12.18
CA ASN A 189 10.26 3.94 12.31
C ASN A 189 10.62 3.22 11.01
N VAL A 190 11.88 3.37 10.57
CA VAL A 190 12.44 2.71 9.37
C VAL A 190 12.82 1.26 9.61
N ALA A 191 12.72 0.78 10.85
CA ALA A 191 13.11 -0.54 11.30
C ALA A 191 14.51 -0.93 10.76
N GLY A 192 14.68 -2.16 10.30
CA GLY A 192 15.93 -2.63 9.71
C GLY A 192 16.30 -1.96 8.38
N LEU A 193 15.39 -1.24 7.71
CA LEU A 193 15.70 -0.55 6.44
C LEU A 193 16.61 0.65 6.62
N GLY A 194 16.75 1.18 7.84
CA GLY A 194 17.74 2.21 8.15
C GLY A 194 19.17 1.78 7.81
N ARG A 195 19.45 0.46 7.79
CA ARG A 195 20.76 -0.07 7.37
C ARG A 195 21.03 0.14 5.87
N PHE A 196 20.00 0.12 5.03
CA PHE A 196 20.13 0.47 3.61
C PHE A 196 20.50 1.95 3.44
N ASP A 197 19.77 2.83 4.12
CA ASP A 197 20.01 4.28 4.09
C ASP A 197 21.44 4.60 4.57
N ALA A 198 21.88 3.97 5.67
CA ALA A 198 23.24 4.12 6.19
C ALA A 198 24.31 3.58 5.23
N PHE A 199 24.08 2.46 4.56
CA PHE A 199 25.02 1.87 3.60
C PHE A 199 25.30 2.79 2.41
N PHE A 200 24.27 3.47 1.89
CA PHE A 200 24.39 4.37 0.74
C PHE A 200 24.56 5.85 1.11
N GLY A 201 24.45 6.21 2.39
CA GLY A 201 24.48 7.61 2.83
C GLY A 201 23.28 8.43 2.33
N VAL A 202 22.10 7.82 2.25
CA VAL A 202 20.85 8.43 1.78
C VAL A 202 19.78 8.42 2.88
N THR A 203 18.65 9.10 2.67
CA THR A 203 17.54 9.20 3.65
C THR A 203 16.21 8.77 3.03
N ILE A 204 16.25 7.78 2.13
CA ILE A 204 15.09 7.37 1.35
C ILE A 204 14.03 6.77 2.28
N PHE A 205 14.40 5.79 3.09
CA PHE A 205 13.45 5.14 3.98
C PHE A 205 13.03 6.03 5.14
N ASP A 206 13.93 6.86 5.66
CA ASP A 206 13.59 7.88 6.65
C ASP A 206 12.49 8.82 6.14
N SER A 207 12.62 9.31 4.90
CA SER A 207 11.63 10.21 4.29
C SER A 207 10.25 9.56 4.08
N ILE A 208 10.21 8.25 3.82
CA ILE A 208 8.99 7.47 3.56
C ILE A 208 8.32 7.05 4.88
N TYR A 209 9.07 6.42 5.78
CA TYR A 209 8.52 5.78 6.97
C TYR A 209 8.51 6.67 8.21
N GLY A 210 9.38 7.69 8.28
CA GLY A 210 9.33 8.70 9.35
C GLY A 210 8.02 9.51 9.35
N ARG A 211 7.30 9.52 8.22
CA ARG A 211 6.01 10.23 8.05
C ARG A 211 4.78 9.32 8.08
N ASN A 212 4.92 8.08 8.58
CA ASN A 212 3.83 7.10 8.61
C ASN A 212 2.53 7.69 9.20
N ALA A 213 1.39 7.40 8.59
CA ALA A 213 0.08 7.85 9.05
C ALA A 213 -0.44 7.05 10.24
N ASN A 214 -0.05 5.78 10.34
CA ASN A 214 -0.54 4.88 11.37
C ASN A 214 0.52 3.80 11.68
N VAL A 215 1.08 3.87 12.89
CA VAL A 215 2.09 2.89 13.36
C VAL A 215 1.44 1.55 13.69
N PHE A 216 0.23 1.53 14.22
CA PHE A 216 -0.47 0.32 14.66
C PHE A 216 -1.33 -0.31 13.55
N ALA A 217 -0.89 -0.17 12.31
CA ALA A 217 -1.53 -0.70 11.11
C ALA A 217 -0.69 -1.82 10.47
N ALA A 218 -0.16 -2.74 11.29
CA ALA A 218 0.64 -3.86 10.78
C ALA A 218 -0.21 -4.88 10.01
N VAL A 219 -1.42 -5.18 10.49
CA VAL A 219 -2.29 -6.26 10.00
C VAL A 219 -3.49 -5.74 9.23
N PRO A 220 -3.70 -6.11 7.95
CA PRO A 220 -2.84 -6.92 7.10
C PRO A 220 -1.72 -6.11 6.41
N SER A 221 -0.63 -6.76 5.99
CA SER A 221 0.45 -6.08 5.27
C SER A 221 0.04 -5.72 3.83
N LEU A 222 -0.24 -4.44 3.57
CA LEU A 222 -0.52 -3.95 2.23
C LEU A 222 0.75 -3.91 1.34
N HIS A 223 1.93 -3.80 1.94
CA HIS A 223 3.22 -3.99 1.25
C HIS A 223 3.28 -5.36 0.56
N ALA A 224 2.84 -6.41 1.25
CA ALA A 224 2.76 -7.76 0.69
C ALA A 224 1.63 -7.92 -0.35
N ALA A 225 0.52 -7.21 -0.17
CA ALA A 225 -0.69 -7.34 -0.99
C ALA A 225 -0.52 -6.81 -2.43
N TYR A 226 0.18 -5.68 -2.61
CA TYR A 226 0.16 -4.97 -3.89
C TYR A 226 0.78 -5.75 -5.05
N MET A 227 1.90 -6.44 -4.79
CA MET A 227 2.55 -7.25 -5.81
C MET A 227 1.76 -8.52 -6.15
N VAL A 228 0.94 -9.05 -5.22
CA VAL A 228 -0.02 -10.14 -5.53
C VAL A 228 -1.02 -9.66 -6.57
N VAL A 229 -1.63 -8.49 -6.37
CA VAL A 229 -2.58 -7.92 -7.34
C VAL A 229 -1.90 -7.67 -8.68
N ALA A 230 -0.69 -7.10 -8.69
CA ALA A 230 0.07 -6.86 -9.92
C ALA A 230 0.40 -8.17 -10.66
N LEU A 231 0.83 -9.21 -9.95
CA LEU A 231 1.14 -10.52 -10.52
C LEU A 231 -0.10 -11.21 -11.10
N VAL A 232 -1.21 -11.21 -10.37
CA VAL A 232 -2.49 -11.76 -10.85
C VAL A 232 -2.92 -11.10 -12.16
N TYR A 233 -2.89 -9.77 -12.22
CA TYR A 233 -3.25 -9.05 -13.44
C TYR A 233 -2.20 -9.14 -14.55
N ALA A 234 -0.92 -9.37 -14.23
CA ALA A 234 0.10 -9.69 -15.23
C ALA A 234 -0.19 -11.04 -15.90
N ILE A 235 -0.61 -12.04 -15.12
CA ILE A 235 -1.01 -13.36 -15.63
C ILE A 235 -2.30 -13.27 -16.45
N ILE A 236 -3.36 -12.63 -15.93
CA ILE A 236 -4.64 -12.43 -16.64
C ILE A 236 -4.43 -11.64 -17.93
N GLY A 237 -3.58 -10.60 -17.87
CA GLY A 237 -3.19 -9.79 -19.03
C GLY A 237 -2.29 -10.51 -20.03
N LYS A 238 -1.94 -11.78 -19.79
CA LYS A 238 -1.05 -12.60 -20.61
C LYS A 238 0.28 -11.88 -20.91
N CYS A 239 0.84 -11.26 -19.88
CA CYS A 239 2.15 -10.65 -19.99
C CYS A 239 3.20 -11.72 -20.34
N ARG A 240 4.32 -11.29 -20.93
CA ARG A 240 5.42 -12.20 -21.27
C ARG A 240 5.96 -12.87 -20.01
N TRP A 241 6.36 -14.13 -20.13
CA TRP A 241 6.77 -14.97 -19.00
C TRP A 241 7.83 -14.30 -18.12
N TYR A 242 8.81 -13.60 -18.70
CA TYR A 242 9.86 -12.91 -17.93
C TYR A 242 9.33 -11.75 -17.07
N VAL A 243 8.21 -11.11 -17.44
CA VAL A 243 7.56 -10.07 -16.62
C VAL A 243 6.88 -10.73 -15.42
N ILE A 244 6.21 -11.86 -15.64
CA ILE A 244 5.57 -12.64 -14.59
C ILE A 244 6.63 -13.15 -13.61
N THR A 245 7.74 -13.69 -14.11
CA THR A 245 8.89 -14.12 -13.30
C THR A 245 9.48 -12.97 -12.50
N LEU A 246 9.72 -11.81 -13.14
CA LEU A 246 10.23 -10.62 -12.44
C LEU A 246 9.29 -10.19 -11.30
N PHE A 247 7.98 -10.16 -11.55
CA PHE A 247 7.00 -9.79 -10.53
C PHE A 247 6.96 -10.79 -9.38
N ALA A 248 7.05 -12.09 -9.68
CA ALA A 248 7.14 -13.13 -8.65
C ALA A 248 8.40 -12.99 -7.79
N VAL A 249 9.56 -12.70 -8.40
CA VAL A 249 10.81 -12.46 -7.67
C VAL A 249 10.72 -11.22 -6.78
N ILE A 250 10.20 -10.10 -7.33
CA ILE A 250 10.00 -8.87 -6.55
C ILE A 250 9.03 -9.12 -5.38
N MET A 251 7.94 -9.84 -5.63
CA MET A 251 6.93 -10.17 -4.63
C MET A 251 7.51 -10.99 -3.47
N LEU A 252 8.21 -12.09 -3.78
CA LEU A 252 8.87 -12.92 -2.76
C LEU A 252 9.98 -12.15 -2.03
N GLY A 253 10.70 -11.29 -2.77
CA GLY A 253 11.69 -10.38 -2.21
C GLY A 253 11.06 -9.46 -1.17
N ILE A 254 9.97 -8.75 -1.49
CA ILE A 254 9.25 -7.87 -0.55
C ILE A 254 8.80 -8.63 0.69
N TRP A 255 8.25 -9.84 0.54
CA TRP A 255 7.77 -10.62 1.69
C TRP A 255 8.91 -11.02 2.63
N GLY A 256 9.99 -11.56 2.08
CA GLY A 256 11.15 -11.94 2.87
C GLY A 256 11.81 -10.72 3.52
N THR A 257 11.93 -9.62 2.77
CA THR A 257 12.60 -8.43 3.27
C THR A 257 11.78 -7.67 4.29
N ALA A 258 10.44 -7.71 4.22
CA ALA A 258 9.56 -7.15 5.24
C ALA A 258 9.81 -7.76 6.64
N VAL A 259 10.00 -9.08 6.68
CA VAL A 259 10.30 -9.83 7.92
C VAL A 259 11.74 -9.60 8.34
N TYR A 260 12.69 -9.70 7.40
CA TYR A 260 14.11 -9.44 7.66
C TYR A 260 14.37 -8.05 8.24
N SER A 261 13.68 -7.03 7.71
CA SER A 261 13.79 -5.66 8.19
C SER A 261 12.90 -5.36 9.39
N CYS A 262 12.22 -6.35 9.99
CA CYS A 262 11.31 -6.18 11.12
C CYS A 262 10.14 -5.20 10.87
N HIS A 263 9.76 -5.01 9.61
CA HIS A 263 8.62 -4.15 9.24
C HIS A 263 7.29 -4.86 9.43
N HIS A 264 7.26 -6.17 9.23
CA HIS A 264 6.07 -7.00 9.34
C HIS A 264 6.41 -8.39 9.85
N TYR A 265 5.50 -8.98 10.61
CA TYR A 265 5.52 -10.40 10.93
C TYR A 265 5.13 -11.24 9.71
N ILE A 266 5.44 -12.54 9.73
CA ILE A 266 5.00 -13.49 8.70
C ILE A 266 3.47 -13.54 8.65
N ILE A 267 2.81 -13.50 9.81
CA ILE A 267 1.34 -13.44 9.89
C ILE A 267 0.78 -12.24 9.10
N ASP A 268 1.37 -11.04 9.26
CA ASP A 268 0.94 -9.83 8.55
C ASP A 268 1.02 -10.01 7.03
N VAL A 269 2.11 -10.64 6.57
CA VAL A 269 2.36 -10.94 5.15
C VAL A 269 1.32 -11.92 4.63
N LEU A 270 1.06 -13.02 5.35
CA LEU A 270 0.06 -14.03 4.97
C LEU A 270 -1.36 -13.44 4.92
N LEU A 271 -1.70 -12.57 5.87
CA LEU A 271 -2.98 -11.86 5.89
C LEU A 271 -3.05 -10.81 4.76
N GLY A 272 -1.93 -10.18 4.40
CA GLY A 272 -1.81 -9.30 3.23
C GLY A 272 -2.08 -10.04 1.92
N ILE A 273 -1.47 -11.21 1.74
CA ILE A 273 -1.70 -12.10 0.58
C ILE A 273 -3.16 -12.52 0.52
N SER A 274 -3.72 -12.94 1.66
CA SER A 274 -5.12 -13.35 1.76
C SER A 274 -6.07 -12.20 1.42
N CYS A 275 -5.80 -11.00 1.92
CA CYS A 275 -6.54 -9.78 1.61
C CYS A 275 -6.52 -9.47 0.11
N ALA A 276 -5.35 -9.56 -0.54
CA ALA A 276 -5.23 -9.34 -1.98
C ALA A 276 -6.05 -10.33 -2.81
N LEU A 277 -5.95 -11.63 -2.49
CA LEU A 277 -6.68 -12.69 -3.18
C LEU A 277 -8.19 -12.58 -2.96
N LEU A 278 -8.62 -12.32 -1.72
CA LEU A 278 -10.03 -12.11 -1.38
C LEU A 278 -10.59 -10.88 -2.10
N GLY A 279 -9.88 -9.75 -2.08
CA GLY A 279 -10.30 -8.54 -2.80
C GLY A 279 -10.42 -8.77 -4.30
N TRP A 280 -9.47 -9.48 -4.90
CA TRP A 280 -9.55 -9.89 -6.31
C TRP A 280 -10.75 -10.80 -6.59
N LEU A 281 -10.98 -11.82 -5.76
CA LEU A 281 -12.11 -12.75 -5.90
C LEU A 281 -13.47 -12.05 -5.76
N VAL A 282 -13.62 -11.24 -4.71
CA VAL A 282 -14.84 -10.45 -4.45
C VAL A 282 -15.10 -9.50 -5.62
N PHE A 283 -14.07 -8.87 -6.18
CA PHE A 283 -14.25 -7.99 -7.32
C PHE A 283 -14.67 -8.74 -8.59
N GLU A 284 -13.89 -9.73 -9.02
CA GLU A 284 -14.06 -10.39 -10.32
C GLU A 284 -15.28 -11.32 -10.36
N TYR A 285 -15.57 -12.00 -9.24
CA TYR A 285 -16.64 -12.99 -9.16
C TYR A 285 -17.86 -12.51 -8.37
N GLY A 286 -17.73 -11.46 -7.56
CA GLY A 286 -18.84 -10.82 -6.85
C GLY A 286 -19.31 -9.55 -7.55
N LEU A 287 -18.57 -8.45 -7.38
CA LEU A 287 -18.97 -7.11 -7.83
C LEU A 287 -19.25 -7.06 -9.34
N MET A 288 -18.39 -7.64 -10.17
CA MET A 288 -18.58 -7.64 -11.63
C MET A 288 -19.80 -8.46 -12.09
N LYS A 289 -20.39 -9.31 -11.24
CA LYS A 289 -21.65 -10.01 -11.53
C LYS A 289 -22.89 -9.16 -11.25
N ILE A 290 -22.76 -8.11 -10.45
CA ILE A 290 -23.86 -7.21 -10.11
C ILE A 290 -24.13 -6.29 -11.32
N PRO A 291 -25.35 -6.30 -11.92
CA PRO A 291 -25.61 -5.55 -13.15
C PRO A 291 -25.39 -4.04 -13.03
N VAL A 292 -25.68 -3.46 -11.86
CA VAL A 292 -25.46 -2.03 -11.58
C VAL A 292 -23.97 -1.70 -11.62
N PHE A 293 -23.15 -2.52 -10.95
CA PHE A 293 -21.70 -2.31 -10.90
C PHE A 293 -21.05 -2.54 -12.26
N ASN A 294 -21.45 -3.57 -12.99
CA ASN A 294 -20.94 -3.81 -14.35
C ASN A 294 -21.26 -2.63 -15.28
N ARG A 295 -22.46 -2.02 -15.18
CA ARG A 295 -22.78 -0.79 -15.94
C ARG A 295 -21.91 0.41 -15.53
N PHE A 296 -21.62 0.57 -14.23
CA PHE A 296 -20.69 1.58 -13.76
C PHE A 296 -19.29 1.37 -14.36
N PHE A 297 -18.77 0.15 -14.29
CA PHE A 297 -17.48 -0.23 -14.86
C PHE A 297 -17.42 0.06 -16.37
N ASP A 298 -18.43 -0.35 -17.14
CA ASP A 298 -18.47 -0.16 -18.59
C ASP A 298 -18.51 1.33 -18.97
N ARG A 299 -19.24 2.16 -18.22
CA ARG A 299 -19.25 3.62 -18.41
C ARG A 299 -17.88 4.22 -18.15
N TYR A 300 -17.24 3.82 -17.05
CA TYR A 300 -15.92 4.32 -16.68
C TYR A 300 -14.88 3.89 -17.72
N TYR A 301 -14.87 2.61 -18.10
CA TYR A 301 -14.02 2.08 -19.16
C TYR A 301 -14.21 2.85 -20.48
N LYS A 302 -15.46 3.10 -20.90
CA LYS A 302 -15.76 3.84 -22.14
C LYS A 302 -15.21 5.27 -22.11
N TYR A 303 -15.21 5.93 -20.95
CA TYR A 303 -14.65 7.28 -20.82
C TYR A 303 -13.13 7.28 -20.97
N ILE A 304 -12.43 6.36 -20.30
CA ILE A 304 -10.96 6.34 -20.27
C ILE A 304 -10.31 5.64 -21.48
N LYS A 305 -11.11 4.94 -22.29
CA LYS A 305 -10.70 4.30 -23.55
C LYS A 305 -10.16 5.33 -24.54
#